data_AF-A0A258V7R1-F1
#
_entry.id   AF-A0A258V7R1-F1
#
_cell.length_a   1.000
_cell.length_b   1.000
_cell.length_c   1.000
_cell.angle_alpha   90.00
_cell.angle_beta   90.00
_cell.angle_gamma   90.00
#
_symmetry.space_group_name_H-M   'P 1'
#
loop_
_entity.id
_entity.type
_entity.pdbx_description
1 polymer ?
#
loop_
_entity_poly.entity_id
_entity_poly.type
_entity_poly.pdbx_seq_one_letter_code
_entity_poly.pdbx_strand_id
1 'polypeptide(L)'
;MKSSLDHLPDRKQRELAYVVETLREGFAQVIGRKRSDRAKSRQILKIILFGSYARGDWVEDPVGRYFSDYDILVVVNSERATDGAEYWAKTERKLLADISEGTRLR
;
A
#
# COMPACT_ATOMS: atom_id res chain seq x y z
N MET A 1 8.18 -0.28 -17.78
CA MET A 1 7.70 -0.63 -16.42
C MET A 1 6.85 -1.88 -16.57
N LYS A 2 7.14 -2.98 -15.86
CA LYS A 2 6.21 -4.12 -15.84
C LYS A 2 4.92 -3.67 -15.16
N SER A 3 3.78 -3.94 -15.77
CA SER A 3 2.45 -3.61 -15.23
C SER A 3 1.73 -4.83 -14.66
N SER A 4 2.25 -6.03 -14.91
CA SER A 4 1.71 -7.30 -14.44
C SER A 4 2.41 -7.75 -13.15
N LEU A 5 1.67 -8.49 -12.31
CA LEU A 5 2.15 -9.19 -11.12
C LEU A 5 2.22 -10.72 -11.33
N ASP A 6 2.14 -11.22 -12.57
CA ASP A 6 2.07 -12.66 -12.88
C ASP A 6 3.32 -13.45 -12.43
N HIS A 7 4.42 -12.76 -12.15
CA HIS A 7 5.62 -13.37 -11.57
C HIS A 7 5.50 -13.66 -10.06
N LEU A 8 4.43 -13.18 -9.42
CA LEU A 8 4.14 -13.43 -8.01
C LEU A 8 3.11 -14.56 -7.86
N PRO A 9 3.20 -15.40 -6.81
CA PRO A 9 2.15 -16.36 -6.49
C PRO A 9 0.80 -15.67 -6.26
N ASP A 10 -0.30 -16.33 -6.61
CA ASP A 10 -1.67 -15.78 -6.49
C ASP A 10 -1.98 -15.21 -5.10
N ARG A 11 -1.45 -15.85 -4.06
CA ARG A 11 -1.59 -15.41 -2.67
C ARG A 11 -1.02 -14.01 -2.47
N LYS A 12 0.18 -13.76 -2.98
CA LYS A 12 0.87 -12.47 -2.92
C LYS A 12 0.18 -11.42 -3.79
N GLN A 13 -0.36 -11.83 -4.94
CA GLN A 13 -1.17 -10.94 -5.76
C GLN A 13 -2.45 -10.48 -5.03
N ARG A 14 -3.15 -11.39 -4.33
CA ARG A 14 -4.33 -11.05 -3.51
C ARG A 14 -3.99 -10.13 -2.35
N GLU A 15 -2.87 -10.37 -1.67
CA GLU A 15 -2.39 -9.48 -0.61
C GLU A 15 -2.11 -8.07 -1.14
N LEU A 16 -1.40 -7.95 -2.26
CA LEU A 16 -1.13 -6.66 -2.90
C LEU A 16 -2.42 -5.96 -3.35
N ALA A 17 -3.40 -6.71 -3.87
CA ALA A 17 -4.71 -6.16 -4.21
C ALA A 17 -5.40 -5.57 -2.97
N TYR A 18 -5.35 -6.28 -1.85
CA TYR A 18 -5.87 -5.80 -0.57
C TYR A 18 -5.15 -4.54 -0.04
N VAL A 19 -3.82 -4.50 -0.15
CA VAL A 19 -3.02 -3.31 0.20
C VAL A 19 -3.43 -2.11 -0.67
N VAL A 20 -3.54 -2.31 -1.99
CA VAL A 20 -3.95 -1.27 -2.95
C VAL A 20 -5.35 -0.75 -2.63
N GLU A 21 -6.30 -1.64 -2.36
CA GLU A 21 -7.67 -1.28 -1.98
C GLU A 21 -7.67 -0.46 -0.67
N THR A 22 -6.99 -0.96 0.36
CA THR A 22 -6.89 -0.29 1.67
C THR A 22 -6.27 1.11 1.56
N LEU A 23 -5.24 1.28 0.72
CA LEU A 23 -4.63 2.59 0.44
C LEU A 23 -5.61 3.56 -0.23
N ARG A 24 -6.35 3.08 -1.24
CA ARG A 24 -7.34 3.89 -1.97
C ARG A 24 -8.50 4.30 -1.08
N GLU A 25 -9.06 3.36 -0.32
CA GLU A 25 -10.15 3.61 0.61
C GLU A 25 -9.75 4.57 1.72
N GLY A 26 -8.59 4.35 2.35
CA GLY A 26 -8.08 5.20 3.40
C GLY A 26 -7.89 6.64 2.93
N PHE A 27 -7.30 6.82 1.74
CA PHE A 27 -7.16 8.13 1.12
C PHE A 27 -8.52 8.76 0.81
N ALA A 28 -9.44 8.03 0.19
CA ALA A 28 -10.78 8.51 -0.13
C ALA A 28 -11.57 8.95 1.11
N GLN A 29 -11.44 8.23 2.23
CA GLN A 29 -12.05 8.62 3.51
C GLN A 29 -11.52 9.97 4.02
N VAL A 30 -10.21 10.21 3.90
CA VAL A 30 -9.62 11.50 4.29
C VAL A 30 -10.08 12.62 3.36
N ILE A 31 -10.10 12.37 2.03
CA ILE A 31 -10.55 13.33 1.02
C ILE A 31 -12.03 13.69 1.21
N GLY A 32 -12.89 12.71 1.45
CA GLY A 32 -14.33 12.92 1.67
C GLY A 32 -14.66 13.81 2.88
N ARG A 33 -13.71 13.96 3.82
CA ARG A 33 -13.85 14.83 5.01
C ARG A 33 -13.33 16.25 4.77
N LYS A 34 -12.68 16.53 3.65
CA LYS A 34 -12.14 17.87 3.34
C LYS A 34 -13.25 18.81 2.88
N ARG A 35 -13.14 20.08 3.28
CA ARG A 35 -14.16 21.10 2.98
C ARG A 35 -13.91 21.86 1.68
N SER A 36 -12.66 22.25 1.42
CA SER A 36 -12.33 23.05 0.23
C SER A 36 -12.22 22.20 -1.02
N ASP A 37 -12.63 22.76 -2.16
CA ASP A 37 -12.58 22.08 -3.46
C ASP A 37 -11.13 21.71 -3.84
N ARG A 38 -10.16 22.58 -3.52
CA ARG A 38 -8.73 22.29 -3.69
C ARG A 38 -8.27 21.07 -2.89
N ALA A 39 -8.83 20.85 -1.71
CA ALA A 39 -8.48 19.68 -0.90
C ALA A 39 -9.18 18.41 -1.41
N LYS A 40 -10.41 18.55 -1.93
CA LYS A 40 -11.17 17.46 -2.55
C LYS A 40 -10.59 17.01 -3.89
N SER A 41 -9.91 17.89 -4.62
CA SER A 41 -9.27 17.57 -5.90
C SER A 41 -7.93 16.80 -5.78
N ARG A 42 -7.49 16.49 -4.56
CA ARG A 42 -6.29 15.69 -4.33
C ARG A 42 -6.54 14.22 -4.70
N GLN A 43 -5.59 13.62 -5.39
CA GLN A 43 -5.74 12.29 -5.99
C GLN A 43 -4.45 11.47 -5.86
N ILE A 44 -4.62 10.16 -5.68
CA ILE A 44 -3.57 9.17 -5.95
C ILE A 44 -3.42 9.04 -7.46
N LEU A 45 -2.21 9.30 -7.95
CA LEU A 45 -1.84 9.15 -9.36
C LEU A 45 -1.35 7.74 -9.67
N LYS A 46 -0.51 7.18 -8.79
CA LYS A 46 0.06 5.83 -8.96
C LYS A 46 0.25 5.16 -7.61
N ILE A 47 0.16 3.84 -7.61
CA ILE A 47 0.64 2.97 -6.53
C ILE A 47 1.61 2.00 -7.18
N ILE A 48 2.83 1.97 -6.69
CA ILE A 48 3.95 1.27 -7.33
C ILE A 48 4.53 0.29 -6.31
N LEU A 49 4.54 -0.99 -6.67
CA LEU A 49 5.37 -1.98 -6.01
C LEU A 49 6.82 -1.80 -6.48
N PHE A 50 7.73 -1.62 -5.53
CA PHE A 50 9.17 -1.67 -5.78
C PHE A 50 9.81 -2.73 -4.87
N GLY A 51 11.14 -2.76 -4.77
CA GLY A 51 11.80 -3.71 -3.88
C GLY A 51 11.81 -5.15 -4.41
N SER A 52 11.97 -6.10 -3.49
CA SER A 52 12.29 -7.49 -3.85
C SER A 52 11.12 -8.22 -4.51
N TYR A 53 9.89 -7.98 -4.05
CA TYR A 53 8.69 -8.53 -4.70
C TYR A 53 8.48 -7.99 -6.12
N ALA A 54 8.87 -6.74 -6.41
CA ALA A 54 8.83 -6.22 -7.78
C ALA A 54 9.84 -6.91 -8.70
N ARG A 55 11.02 -7.28 -8.17
CA ARG A 55 12.11 -7.91 -8.93
C ARG A 55 11.98 -9.43 -9.03
N GLY A 56 11.26 -10.06 -8.11
CA GLY A 56 11.14 -11.52 -8.01
C GLY A 56 12.25 -12.20 -7.20
N ASP A 57 13.07 -11.43 -6.47
CA ASP A 57 14.14 -11.90 -5.59
C ASP A 57 13.76 -11.79 -4.09
N TRP A 58 12.45 -11.84 -3.79
CA TRP A 58 11.93 -11.85 -2.43
C TRP A 58 12.24 -13.17 -1.71
N VAL A 59 12.32 -13.10 -0.38
CA VAL A 59 12.68 -14.23 0.49
C VAL A 59 11.61 -14.42 1.56
N GLU A 60 11.22 -15.67 1.78
CA GLU A 60 10.49 -16.12 2.97
C GLU A 60 11.25 -17.30 3.57
N ASP A 61 11.94 -17.05 4.69
CA ASP A 61 12.71 -18.04 5.44
C ASP A 61 12.10 -18.25 6.84
N PRO A 62 11.27 -19.29 7.01
CA PRO A 62 10.67 -19.63 8.30
C PRO A 62 11.69 -20.05 9.36
N VAL A 63 12.85 -20.59 8.96
CA VAL A 63 13.88 -21.10 9.89
C VAL A 63 14.71 -19.94 10.41
N GLY A 64 15.25 -19.11 9.50
CA GLY A 64 16.01 -17.91 9.83
C GLY A 64 15.16 -16.73 10.28
N ARG A 65 13.83 -16.85 10.22
CA ARG A 65 12.85 -15.80 10.54
C ARG A 65 13.04 -14.52 9.73
N TYR A 66 13.46 -14.66 8.48
CA TYR A 66 13.63 -13.54 7.56
C TYR A 66 12.54 -13.58 6.50
N PHE A 67 11.74 -12.52 6.45
CA PHE A 67 10.65 -12.37 5.48
C PHE A 67 10.79 -11.02 4.81
N SER A 68 10.76 -10.99 3.49
CA SER A 68 10.71 -9.73 2.74
C SER A 68 9.39 -9.01 3.00
N ASP A 69 9.47 -7.70 3.15
CA ASP A 69 8.32 -6.81 3.23
C ASP A 69 7.87 -6.35 1.83
N TYR A 70 6.67 -5.78 1.75
CA TYR A 70 6.21 -5.09 0.55
C TYR A 70 6.64 -3.62 0.55
N ASP A 71 7.49 -3.25 -0.41
CA ASP A 71 7.89 -1.87 -0.64
C ASP A 71 6.90 -1.18 -1.58
N ILE A 72 6.08 -0.27 -1.05
CA ILE A 72 5.02 0.43 -1.81
C ILE A 72 5.27 1.94 -1.85
N LEU A 73 5.30 2.50 -3.05
CA LEU A 73 5.34 3.95 -3.28
C LEU A 73 3.98 4.44 -3.77
N VAL A 74 3.39 5.41 -3.07
CA VAL A 74 2.16 6.10 -3.49
C VAL A 74 2.52 7.48 -4.03
N VAL A 75 2.14 7.74 -5.29
CA VAL A 75 2.35 9.03 -5.95
C VAL A 75 1.04 9.80 -5.92
N VAL A 76 1.07 11.06 -5.47
CA VAL A 76 -0.08 11.95 -5.35
C VAL A 76 0.11 13.24 -6.14
N ASN A 77 -1.00 13.91 -6.50
CA ASN A 77 -0.98 15.14 -7.29
C ASN A 77 -0.74 16.43 -6.48
N SER A 78 -0.48 16.33 -5.19
CA SER A 78 -0.36 17.49 -4.29
C SER A 78 0.63 17.18 -3.17
N GLU A 79 1.59 18.07 -2.94
CA GLU A 79 2.53 17.99 -1.81
C GLU A 79 1.81 17.84 -0.47
N ARG A 80 0.72 18.58 -0.24
CA ARG A 80 -0.05 18.41 1.01
C ARG A 80 -0.61 17.00 1.23
N ALA A 81 -0.82 16.21 0.18
CA ALA A 81 -1.28 14.83 0.30
C ALA A 81 -0.15 13.86 0.69
N THR A 82 1.11 14.31 0.77
CA THR A 82 2.24 13.51 1.26
C THR A 82 2.39 13.57 2.77
N ASP A 83 1.58 14.37 3.47
CA ASP A 83 1.59 14.42 4.94
C ASP A 83 1.11 13.08 5.52
N GLY A 84 2.06 12.35 6.11
CA GLY A 84 1.86 11.04 6.73
C GLY A 84 0.79 11.05 7.83
N ALA A 85 0.84 12.04 8.72
CA ALA A 85 -0.06 12.13 9.86
C ALA A 85 -1.49 12.45 9.43
N GLU A 86 -1.66 13.36 8.46
CA GLU A 86 -2.97 13.81 8.01
C GLU A 86 -3.67 12.80 7.07
N TYR A 87 -2.92 12.15 6.15
CA TYR A 87 -3.52 11.33 5.09
C TYR A 87 -3.34 9.82 5.26
N TRP A 88 -2.29 9.37 5.95
CA TRP A 88 -1.84 7.97 5.83
C TRP A 88 -1.83 7.21 7.15
N ALA A 89 -1.65 7.88 8.29
CA ALA A 89 -1.46 7.23 9.59
C ALA A 89 -2.59 6.28 9.99
N LYS A 90 -3.85 6.58 9.63
CA LYS A 90 -4.98 5.66 9.90
C LYS A 90 -4.88 4.39 9.05
N THR A 91 -4.56 4.53 7.78
CA THR A 91 -4.39 3.43 6.82
C THR A 91 -3.21 2.55 7.21
N GLU A 92 -2.08 3.17 7.57
CA GLU A 92 -0.89 2.48 8.06
C GLU A 92 -1.19 1.64 9.31
N ARG A 93 -1.85 2.22 10.32
CA ARG A 93 -2.26 1.46 11.52
C ARG A 93 -3.16 0.27 11.18
N LYS A 94 -4.06 0.42 10.21
CA LYS A 94 -4.90 -0.69 9.76
C LYS A 94 -4.06 -1.80 9.14
N LEU A 95 -3.17 -1.47 8.21
CA LEU A 95 -2.30 -2.45 7.55
C LEU A 95 -1.38 -3.16 8.56
N LEU A 96 -0.82 -2.43 9.53
CA LEU A 96 -0.01 -3.02 10.60
C LEU A 96 -0.81 -3.98 11.49
N ALA A 97 -2.06 -3.65 11.80
CA ALA A 97 -2.96 -4.55 12.52
C ALA A 97 -3.27 -5.81 11.70
N ASP A 98 -3.62 -5.65 10.41
CA ASP A 98 -3.90 -6.77 9.51
C ASP A 98 -2.67 -7.69 9.34
N ILE A 99 -1.47 -7.12 9.28
CA ILE A 99 -0.20 -7.88 9.31
C ILE A 99 -0.06 -8.62 10.63
N SER A 100 -0.37 -7.99 11.78
CA SER A 100 -0.22 -8.60 13.10
C SER A 100 -1.17 -9.79 13.32
N GLU A 101 -2.41 -9.68 12.83
CA GLU A 101 -3.42 -10.73 12.87
C GLU A 101 -3.10 -11.92 11.95
N GLY A 102 -2.42 -11.68 10.82
CA GLY A 102 -2.00 -12.73 9.90
C GLY A 102 -3.13 -13.39 9.10
N THR A 103 -4.32 -12.78 9.07
CA THR A 103 -5.51 -13.32 8.39
C THR A 103 -5.61 -12.91 6.93
N ARG A 104 -5.13 -11.71 6.58
CA ARG A 104 -5.23 -11.12 5.23
C ARG A 104 -3.87 -10.79 4.60
N LEU A 105 -2.86 -10.57 5.41
CA LEU A 105 -1.49 -10.27 4.99
C LEU A 105 -0.56 -11.23 5.73
N ARG A 106 0.28 -11.93 4.96
CA ARG A 106 1.51 -12.67 5.35
C ARG A 106 1.73 -13.84 4.42
#